data_AF-A0A7F5RCV3-F1
#
_entry.id   AF-A0A7F5RCV3-F1
#
_cell.length_a   1.000
_cell.length_b   1.000
_cell.length_c   1.000
_cell.angle_alpha   90.00
_cell.angle_beta   90.00
_cell.angle_gamma   90.00
#
_symmetry.space_group_name_H-M   'P 1'
#
loop_
_entity.id
_entity.type
_entity.pdbx_description
1 polymer ?
#
loop_
_entity_poly.entity_id
_entity_poly.type
_entity_poly.pdbx_seq_one_letter_code
_entity_poly.pdbx_strand_id
1 'polypeptide(L)'
;MEFNTVVVTLVVAVVALVVMRALRNISGAPFAIVNDTVDGYFEIISMFRVPMQKTSLYILDTVFSVYIVGTLVVFVWRGAWILIDLFLFPGNFTQSSWASLVIGYGGAVFAYLLQPFMRWICNRLTGGPRLIASDIFLLTCFIFTVNTWRGIWNLLNIYFLPDNLELSCWITHWVCFILLVLLKCSNSLLVRGVFIDGEEPGGRCVVFPVYYLRLIFEHEKSKKIKKIQQDFANKLKLENDNPKLSSVISNHIAISMNSKDLKGHGNNE
;
A
#
# COMPACT_ATOMS: atom_id res chain seq x y z
N MET A 1 23.51 -2.24 -25.65
CA MET A 1 23.63 -1.19 -24.62
C MET A 1 24.86 -1.50 -23.80
N GLU A 2 25.81 -0.58 -23.69
CA GLU A 2 27.05 -0.84 -22.96
C GLU A 2 26.76 -0.93 -21.46
N PHE A 3 27.34 -1.92 -20.78
CA PHE A 3 27.20 -2.12 -19.33
C PHE A 3 27.46 -0.83 -18.54
N ASN A 4 28.48 -0.08 -18.94
CA ASN A 4 28.84 1.20 -18.35
C ASN A 4 27.70 2.22 -18.39
N THR A 5 26.98 2.31 -19.51
CA THR A 5 25.84 3.23 -19.64
C THR A 5 24.74 2.89 -18.64
N VAL A 6 24.41 1.60 -18.50
CA VAL A 6 23.37 1.14 -17.56
C VAL A 6 23.75 1.50 -16.12
N VAL A 7 24.99 1.20 -15.73
CA VAL A 7 25.50 1.47 -14.38
C VAL A 7 25.53 2.97 -14.10
N VAL A 8 26.06 3.77 -15.02
CA VAL A 8 26.14 5.23 -14.86
C VAL A 8 24.74 5.83 -14.75
N THR A 9 23.81 5.47 -15.62
CA THR A 9 22.43 5.96 -15.57
C THR A 9 21.74 5.59 -14.26
N LEU A 10 21.90 4.34 -13.80
CA LEU A 10 21.34 3.87 -12.53
C LEU A 10 21.92 4.65 -11.33
N VAL A 11 23.25 4.72 -11.24
CA VAL A 11 23.94 5.35 -10.11
C VAL A 11 23.62 6.84 -10.05
N VAL A 12 23.68 7.55 -11.18
CA VAL A 12 23.33 8.98 -11.24
C VAL A 12 21.89 9.19 -10.81
N ALA A 13 20.95 8.35 -11.26
CA ALA A 13 19.54 8.48 -10.90
C ALA A 13 19.30 8.20 -9.41
N VAL A 14 19.91 7.15 -8.84
CA VAL A 14 19.84 6.85 -7.40
C VAL A 14 20.43 7.98 -6.57
N VAL A 15 21.63 8.46 -6.92
CA VAL A 15 22.29 9.55 -6.20
C VAL A 15 21.44 10.83 -6.25
N ALA A 16 20.89 11.18 -7.41
CA ALA A 16 19.99 12.32 -7.54
C ALA A 16 18.76 12.20 -6.62
N LEU A 17 18.11 11.02 -6.59
CA LEU A 17 16.95 10.78 -5.73
C LEU A 17 17.32 10.83 -4.24
N VAL A 18 18.47 10.27 -3.83
CA VAL A 18 18.96 10.34 -2.44
C VAL A 18 19.22 11.78 -2.02
N VAL A 19 19.91 12.56 -2.86
CA VAL A 19 20.21 13.98 -2.60
C VAL A 19 18.93 14.80 -2.45
N MET A 20 17.93 14.52 -3.28
CA MET A 20 16.61 15.17 -3.19
C MET A 20 15.73 14.61 -2.07
N ARG A 21 16.13 13.53 -1.39
CA ARG A 21 15.29 12.80 -0.42
C ARG A 21 13.97 12.33 -1.04
N ALA A 22 14.05 11.78 -2.25
CA ALA A 22 12.92 11.29 -3.02
C ALA A 22 13.08 9.80 -3.42
N LEU A 23 13.95 9.06 -2.74
CA LEU A 23 14.25 7.67 -3.04
C LEU A 23 13.06 6.75 -2.84
N ARG A 24 12.21 6.98 -1.83
CA ARG A 24 11.02 6.15 -1.58
C ARG A 24 10.04 6.08 -2.75
N ASN A 25 10.08 7.03 -3.67
CA ASN A 25 9.24 7.07 -4.87
C ASN A 25 9.52 5.92 -5.85
N ILE A 26 10.62 5.17 -5.68
CA ILE A 26 10.88 3.94 -6.44
C ILE A 26 10.04 2.75 -5.94
N SER A 27 9.37 2.88 -4.78
CA SER A 27 8.58 1.79 -4.19
C SER A 27 7.35 1.47 -5.03
N GLY A 28 7.05 0.18 -5.15
CA GLY A 28 5.81 -0.31 -5.76
C GLY A 28 5.30 -1.55 -5.03
N ALA A 29 4.23 -2.15 -5.55
CA ALA A 29 3.82 -3.48 -5.10
C ALA A 29 5.01 -4.46 -5.27
N PRO A 30 5.27 -5.38 -4.33
CA PRO A 30 4.38 -5.83 -3.25
C PRO A 30 4.46 -5.02 -1.94
N PHE A 31 5.22 -3.91 -1.89
CA PHE A 31 5.43 -3.13 -0.66
C PHE A 31 4.57 -1.87 -0.56
N ALA A 32 3.92 -1.45 -1.64
CA ALA A 32 2.97 -0.35 -1.65
C ALA A 32 1.69 -0.74 -2.40
N ILE A 33 0.55 -0.60 -1.75
CA ILE A 33 -0.78 -0.82 -2.34
C ILE A 33 -1.69 0.34 -1.93
N VAL A 34 -2.27 1.00 -2.92
CA VAL A 34 -3.18 2.13 -2.75
C VAL A 34 -4.61 1.68 -3.06
N ASN A 35 -5.51 1.94 -2.12
CA ASN A 35 -6.95 1.72 -2.27
C ASN A 35 -7.58 2.87 -3.07
N ASP A 36 -8.68 2.60 -3.75
CA ASP A 36 -9.42 3.57 -4.58
C ASP A 36 -10.20 4.57 -3.71
N THR A 37 -10.56 4.20 -2.47
CA THR A 37 -11.39 5.02 -1.57
C THR A 37 -10.60 6.03 -0.72
N VAL A 38 -9.50 6.58 -1.22
CA VAL A 38 -8.69 7.55 -0.46
C VAL A 38 -9.25 8.96 -0.61
N ASP A 39 -9.39 9.67 0.51
CA ASP A 39 -9.67 11.11 0.52
C ASP A 39 -8.56 11.85 -0.24
N GLY A 40 -8.91 12.90 -1.00
CA GLY A 40 -7.95 13.58 -1.88
C GLY A 40 -7.57 12.74 -3.10
N TYR A 41 -8.52 12.03 -3.72
CA TYR A 41 -8.26 11.20 -4.91
C TYR A 41 -7.49 11.94 -6.01
N PHE A 42 -7.86 13.20 -6.28
CA PHE A 42 -7.23 14.08 -7.27
C PHE A 42 -6.12 14.97 -6.68
N GLU A 43 -5.79 14.81 -5.40
CA GLU A 43 -4.73 15.55 -4.74
C GLU A 43 -3.41 14.79 -4.92
N ILE A 44 -2.61 15.27 -5.86
CA ILE A 44 -1.25 14.78 -6.10
C ILE A 44 -0.30 15.69 -5.33
N ILE A 45 0.40 15.10 -4.36
CA ILE A 45 1.41 15.83 -3.58
C ILE A 45 2.63 16.03 -4.48
N SER A 46 2.94 17.28 -4.80
CA SER A 46 4.16 17.66 -5.51
C SER A 46 5.36 17.78 -4.57
N MET A 47 6.56 17.78 -5.13
CA MET A 47 7.84 17.84 -4.41
C MET A 47 7.91 19.05 -3.47
N PHE A 48 7.55 20.24 -3.96
CA PHE A 48 7.64 21.48 -3.18
C PHE A 48 6.32 21.90 -2.53
N ARG A 49 5.24 21.12 -2.73
CA ARG A 49 3.91 21.35 -2.13
C ARG A 49 3.39 22.76 -2.37
N VAL A 50 3.69 23.33 -3.52
CA VAL A 50 3.23 24.67 -3.86
C VAL A 50 1.71 24.65 -3.98
N PRO A 51 0.98 25.57 -3.32
CA PRO A 51 -0.47 25.56 -3.41
C PRO A 51 -0.93 26.30 -4.68
N MET A 52 -2.10 25.93 -5.22
CA MET A 52 -2.56 26.38 -6.55
C MET A 52 -2.72 27.91 -6.69
N GLN A 53 -2.83 28.65 -5.58
CA GLN A 53 -2.92 30.11 -5.57
C GLN A 53 -1.71 30.77 -6.23
N LYS A 54 -0.54 30.10 -6.23
CA LYS A 54 0.67 30.54 -6.94
C LYS A 54 0.84 29.76 -8.24
N THR A 55 0.00 30.04 -9.23
CA THR A 55 -0.15 29.22 -10.44
C THR A 55 1.16 28.92 -11.18
N SER A 56 2.03 29.91 -11.38
CA SER A 56 3.32 29.70 -12.08
C SER A 56 4.26 28.76 -11.31
N LEU A 57 4.39 28.95 -10.00
CA LEU A 57 5.20 28.09 -9.13
C LEU A 57 4.59 26.70 -8.99
N TYR A 58 3.25 26.60 -8.98
CA TYR A 58 2.54 25.33 -8.94
C TYR A 58 2.79 24.51 -10.21
N ILE A 59 2.73 25.15 -11.39
CA ILE A 59 3.04 24.50 -12.66
C ILE A 59 4.50 24.03 -12.67
N LEU A 60 5.44 24.88 -12.23
CA LEU A 60 6.86 24.52 -12.16
C LEU A 60 7.12 23.34 -11.23
N ASP A 61 6.51 23.34 -10.04
CA ASP A 61 6.60 22.24 -9.07
C ASP A 61 6.00 20.94 -9.63
N THR A 62 4.87 21.03 -10.31
CA THR A 62 4.22 19.88 -10.96
C THR A 62 5.11 19.30 -12.07
N VAL A 63 5.65 20.15 -12.95
CA VAL A 63 6.57 19.73 -14.01
C VAL A 63 7.82 19.09 -13.42
N PHE A 64 8.41 19.70 -12.38
CA PHE A 64 9.57 19.12 -11.70
C PHE A 64 9.25 17.75 -11.10
N SER A 65 8.13 17.63 -10.40
CA SER A 65 7.68 16.40 -9.75
C SER A 65 7.46 15.27 -10.76
N VAL A 66 6.76 15.55 -11.87
CA VAL A 66 6.43 14.52 -12.86
C VAL A 66 7.62 14.19 -13.74
N TYR A 67 8.25 15.20 -14.34
CA TYR A 67 9.28 14.98 -15.34
C TYR A 67 10.65 14.69 -14.74
N ILE A 68 11.05 15.34 -13.65
CA ILE A 68 12.38 15.11 -13.06
C ILE A 68 12.33 13.90 -12.14
N VAL A 69 11.52 13.95 -11.08
CA VAL A 69 11.47 12.84 -10.11
C VAL A 69 10.94 11.57 -10.78
N GLY A 70 9.85 11.66 -11.55
CA GLY A 70 9.28 10.51 -12.27
C GLY A 70 10.25 9.86 -13.24
N THR A 71 10.98 10.64 -14.06
CA THR A 71 11.95 10.07 -15.01
C THR A 71 13.14 9.42 -14.29
N LEU A 72 13.61 10.00 -13.19
CA LEU A 72 14.68 9.40 -12.39
C LEU A 72 14.23 8.05 -11.82
N VAL A 73 12.99 7.94 -11.32
CA VAL A 73 12.41 6.66 -10.87
C VAL A 73 12.42 5.64 -12.02
N VAL A 74 12.00 6.04 -13.23
CA VAL A 74 12.02 5.16 -14.42
C VAL A 74 13.44 4.69 -14.75
N PHE A 75 14.44 5.58 -14.67
CA PHE A 75 15.85 5.21 -14.88
C PHE A 75 16.37 4.22 -13.84
N VAL A 76 15.99 4.39 -12.56
CA VAL A 76 16.36 3.44 -11.51
C VAL A 76 15.73 2.07 -11.75
N TRP A 77 14.43 2.03 -12.05
CA TRP A 77 13.71 0.80 -12.41
C TRP A 77 14.32 0.10 -13.63
N ARG A 78 14.53 0.84 -14.72
CA ARG A 78 15.06 0.28 -15.96
C ARG A 78 16.50 -0.18 -15.80
N GLY A 79 17.34 0.60 -15.12
CA GLY A 79 18.72 0.26 -14.84
C GLY A 79 18.83 -1.03 -14.03
N ALA A 80 18.10 -1.15 -12.93
CA ALA A 80 18.07 -2.35 -12.11
C ALA A 80 17.58 -3.58 -12.88
N TRP A 81 16.53 -3.43 -13.69
CA TRP A 81 16.01 -4.50 -14.52
C TRP A 81 17.06 -5.05 -15.49
N ILE A 82 17.75 -4.15 -16.22
CA ILE A 82 18.78 -4.54 -17.19
C ILE A 82 19.98 -5.18 -16.48
N LEU A 83 20.40 -4.68 -15.32
CA LEU A 83 21.48 -5.32 -14.56
C LEU A 83 21.12 -6.76 -14.19
N ILE A 84 19.88 -7.03 -13.79
CA ILE A 84 19.43 -8.40 -13.51
C ILE A 84 19.44 -9.24 -14.80
N ASP A 85 19.02 -8.70 -15.94
CA ASP A 85 19.13 -9.40 -17.23
C ASP A 85 20.58 -9.81 -17.57
N LEU A 86 21.56 -8.98 -17.22
CA LEU A 86 22.98 -9.23 -17.50
C LEU A 86 23.62 -10.24 -16.53
N PHE A 87 23.18 -10.30 -15.28
CA PHE A 87 23.84 -11.11 -14.24
C PHE A 87 23.08 -12.38 -13.83
N LEU A 88 21.75 -12.38 -13.86
CA LEU A 88 20.96 -13.49 -13.34
C LEU A 88 20.70 -14.52 -14.45
N PHE A 89 21.49 -15.59 -14.49
CA PHE A 89 21.42 -16.65 -15.50
C PHE A 89 21.41 -16.14 -16.96
N PRO A 90 22.48 -15.44 -17.41
CA PRO A 90 22.49 -14.72 -18.70
C PRO A 90 22.36 -15.61 -19.95
N GLY A 91 22.44 -16.93 -19.82
CA GLY A 91 22.25 -17.89 -20.93
C GLY A 91 20.92 -18.66 -20.88
N ASN A 92 20.11 -18.49 -19.84
CA ASN A 92 18.86 -19.24 -19.68
C ASN A 92 17.74 -18.31 -19.20
N PHE A 93 16.99 -17.77 -20.17
CA PHE A 93 15.91 -16.82 -19.91
C PHE A 93 14.83 -17.38 -18.98
N THR A 94 14.48 -18.66 -19.12
CA THR A 94 13.46 -19.32 -18.30
C THR A 94 13.91 -19.46 -16.83
N GLN A 95 15.13 -19.95 -16.60
CA GLN A 95 15.69 -20.05 -15.25
C GLN A 95 15.87 -18.67 -14.61
N SER A 96 16.34 -17.68 -15.38
CA SER A 96 16.45 -16.30 -14.95
C SER A 96 15.11 -15.74 -14.47
N SER A 97 14.03 -16.04 -15.19
CA SER A 97 12.68 -15.55 -14.90
C SER A 97 12.10 -16.18 -13.62
N TRP A 98 12.24 -17.50 -13.47
CA TRP A 98 11.85 -18.19 -12.23
C TRP A 98 12.68 -17.76 -11.03
N ALA A 99 14.00 -17.62 -11.20
CA ALA A 99 14.89 -17.14 -10.14
C ALA A 99 14.51 -15.72 -9.69
N SER A 100 14.21 -14.81 -10.63
CA SER A 100 13.69 -13.47 -10.30
C SER A 100 12.39 -13.55 -9.53
N LEU A 101 11.44 -14.41 -9.91
CA LEU A 101 10.18 -14.55 -9.18
C LEU A 101 10.39 -15.01 -7.73
N VAL A 102 11.23 -16.04 -7.54
CA VAL A 102 11.54 -16.61 -6.22
C VAL A 102 12.30 -15.61 -5.34
N ILE A 103 13.31 -14.92 -5.88
CA ILE A 103 14.05 -13.87 -5.17
C ILE A 103 13.10 -12.71 -4.81
N GLY A 104 12.21 -12.33 -5.71
CA GLY A 104 11.26 -11.25 -5.51
C GLY A 104 10.30 -11.52 -4.36
N TYR A 105 9.52 -12.60 -4.44
CA TYR A 105 8.55 -12.93 -3.38
C TYR A 105 9.19 -13.43 -2.09
N GLY A 106 10.26 -14.24 -2.18
CA GLY A 106 11.01 -14.68 -1.01
C GLY A 106 11.64 -13.51 -0.27
N GLY A 107 12.24 -12.58 -1.02
CA GLY A 107 12.78 -11.32 -0.49
C GLY A 107 11.70 -10.41 0.10
N ALA A 108 10.51 -10.37 -0.51
CA ALA A 108 9.38 -9.62 0.05
C ALA A 108 8.93 -10.16 1.41
N VAL A 109 8.75 -11.49 1.53
CA VAL A 109 8.44 -12.12 2.83
C VAL A 109 9.52 -11.79 3.85
N PHE A 110 10.79 -11.92 3.48
CA PHE A 110 11.91 -11.57 4.35
C PHE A 110 11.87 -10.09 4.79
N ALA A 111 11.61 -9.16 3.88
CA ALA A 111 11.51 -7.74 4.19
C ALA A 111 10.35 -7.41 5.14
N TYR A 112 9.19 -8.07 4.99
CA TYR A 112 8.08 -7.95 5.95
C TYR A 112 8.47 -8.47 7.35
N LEU A 113 9.22 -9.56 7.44
CA LEU A 113 9.74 -10.08 8.71
C LEU A 113 10.79 -9.14 9.32
N LEU A 114 11.59 -8.46 8.50
CA LEU A 114 12.62 -7.52 8.94
C LEU A 114 12.05 -6.13 9.32
N GLN A 115 10.86 -5.78 8.83
CA GLN A 115 10.23 -4.47 9.04
C GLN A 115 10.12 -4.04 10.52
N PRO A 116 9.71 -4.89 11.49
CA PRO A 116 9.67 -4.51 12.91
C PRO A 116 11.04 -4.13 13.47
N PHE A 117 12.08 -4.86 13.07
CA PHE A 117 13.45 -4.59 13.46
C PHE A 117 13.94 -3.26 12.88
N MET A 118 13.68 -3.00 11.60
CA MET A 118 14.01 -1.71 10.97
C MET A 118 13.26 -0.55 11.61
N ARG A 119 12.00 -0.76 12.00
CA ARG A 119 11.22 0.24 12.75
C ARG A 119 11.84 0.52 14.12
N TRP A 120 12.32 -0.51 14.82
CA TRP A 120 13.03 -0.34 16.08
C TRP A 120 14.32 0.47 15.91
N ILE A 121 15.13 0.19 14.87
CA ILE A 121 16.34 0.98 14.55
C ILE A 121 15.96 2.44 14.26
N CYS A 122 15.00 2.68 13.37
CA CYS A 122 14.63 4.03 12.95
C CYS A 122 13.94 4.85 14.06
N ASN A 123 13.43 4.20 15.11
CA ASN A 123 12.95 4.87 16.32
C ASN A 123 14.10 5.34 17.23
N ARG A 124 15.28 4.72 17.15
CA ARG A 124 16.45 5.05 17.98
C ARG A 124 17.40 6.04 17.30
N LEU A 125 17.43 6.04 15.97
CA LEU A 125 18.22 6.97 15.18
C LEU A 125 17.47 8.28 14.95
N THR A 126 18.20 9.38 14.80
CA THR A 126 17.68 10.70 14.42
C THR A 126 18.49 11.29 13.28
N GLY A 127 17.95 12.27 12.56
CA GLY A 127 18.66 12.98 11.49
C GLY A 127 19.15 12.09 10.34
N GLY A 128 20.39 12.33 9.88
CA GLY A 128 21.02 11.67 8.74
C GLY A 128 21.18 10.14 8.86
N PRO A 129 21.68 9.59 10.00
CA PRO A 129 21.77 8.15 10.18
C PRO A 129 20.44 7.41 10.02
N ARG A 130 19.34 8.01 10.49
CA ARG A 130 17.99 7.44 10.30
C ARG A 130 17.60 7.42 8.82
N LEU A 131 17.89 8.50 8.10
CA LEU A 131 17.62 8.61 6.66
C LEU A 131 18.39 7.52 5.91
N ILE A 132 19.70 7.40 6.14
CA ILE A 132 20.55 6.38 5.50
C ILE A 132 20.04 4.96 5.79
N ALA A 133 19.69 4.65 7.05
CA ALA A 133 19.16 3.34 7.41
C ALA A 133 17.82 3.04 6.70
N SER A 134 16.95 4.05 6.59
CA SER A 134 15.68 3.94 5.85
C SER A 134 15.92 3.71 4.36
N ASP A 135 16.83 4.48 3.76
CA ASP A 135 17.13 4.44 2.33
C ASP A 135 17.75 3.10 1.91
N ILE A 136 18.67 2.55 2.71
CA ILE A 136 19.25 1.22 2.48
C ILE A 136 18.15 0.15 2.50
N PHE A 137 17.24 0.24 3.46
CA PHE A 137 16.13 -0.70 3.55
C PHE A 137 15.17 -0.58 2.36
N LEU A 138 14.84 0.65 1.95
CA LEU A 138 14.00 0.92 0.78
C LEU A 138 14.65 0.43 -0.53
N LEU A 139 15.96 0.65 -0.72
CA LEU A 139 16.70 0.11 -1.86
C LEU A 139 16.68 -1.42 -1.88
N THR A 140 16.83 -2.06 -0.71
CA THR A 140 16.74 -3.52 -0.60
C THR A 140 15.35 -4.02 -1.01
N CYS A 141 14.29 -3.38 -0.52
CA CYS A 141 12.91 -3.69 -0.93
C CYS A 141 12.68 -3.46 -2.43
N PHE A 142 13.28 -2.41 -2.98
CA PHE A 142 13.22 -2.11 -4.41
C PHE A 142 13.85 -3.23 -5.26
N ILE A 143 14.98 -3.81 -4.86
CA ILE A 143 15.58 -4.96 -5.58
C ILE A 143 14.62 -6.16 -5.62
N PHE A 144 13.94 -6.45 -4.51
CA PHE A 144 12.92 -7.52 -4.48
C PHE A 144 11.70 -7.17 -5.34
N THR A 145 11.32 -5.90 -5.37
CA THR A 145 10.23 -5.40 -6.20
C THR A 145 10.53 -5.61 -7.68
N VAL A 146 11.70 -5.17 -8.16
CA VAL A 146 12.10 -5.34 -9.56
C VAL A 146 12.15 -6.81 -9.93
N ASN A 147 12.71 -7.67 -9.08
CA ASN A 147 12.73 -9.11 -9.30
C ASN A 147 11.34 -9.74 -9.39
N THR A 148 10.39 -9.29 -8.55
CA THR A 148 9.00 -9.74 -8.59
C THR A 148 8.37 -9.44 -9.95
N TRP A 149 8.44 -8.18 -10.39
CA TRP A 149 7.81 -7.77 -11.66
C TRP A 149 8.53 -8.36 -12.85
N ARG A 150 9.86 -8.42 -12.84
CA ARG A 150 10.63 -9.09 -13.87
C ARG A 150 10.25 -10.56 -14.03
N GLY A 151 10.15 -11.27 -12.92
CA GLY A 151 9.71 -12.66 -12.91
C GLY A 151 8.31 -12.81 -13.53
N ILE A 152 7.33 -12.03 -13.06
CA ILE A 152 5.94 -12.10 -13.55
C ILE A 152 5.87 -11.82 -15.06
N TRP A 153 6.46 -10.71 -15.52
CA TRP A 153 6.40 -10.31 -16.92
C TRP A 153 7.08 -11.34 -17.84
N ASN A 154 8.25 -11.82 -17.47
CA ASN A 154 8.96 -12.78 -18.30
C ASN A 154 8.26 -14.14 -18.31
N LEU A 155 7.70 -14.60 -17.19
CA LEU A 155 6.95 -15.86 -17.14
C LEU A 155 5.64 -15.78 -17.93
N LEU A 156 4.97 -14.63 -17.94
CA LEU A 156 3.84 -14.39 -18.84
C LEU A 156 4.27 -14.50 -20.31
N ASN A 157 5.38 -13.89 -20.69
CA ASN A 157 5.91 -13.98 -22.06
C ASN A 157 6.29 -15.42 -22.46
N ILE A 158 6.75 -16.26 -21.51
CA ILE A 158 7.15 -17.64 -21.78
C ILE A 158 5.94 -18.57 -21.87
N TYR A 159 4.96 -18.42 -20.96
CA TYR A 159 3.91 -19.43 -20.75
C TYR A 159 2.50 -18.98 -21.15
N PHE A 160 2.21 -17.68 -21.19
CA PHE A 160 0.86 -17.16 -21.42
C PHE A 160 0.69 -16.65 -22.85
N LEU A 161 0.09 -17.50 -23.70
CA LEU A 161 -0.16 -17.22 -25.12
C LEU A 161 1.12 -16.74 -25.86
N PRO A 162 2.24 -17.50 -25.81
CA PRO A 162 3.52 -17.06 -26.38
C PRO A 162 3.45 -16.81 -27.89
N ASP A 163 2.59 -17.54 -28.61
CA ASP A 163 2.42 -17.41 -30.06
C ASP A 163 1.52 -16.23 -30.47
N ASN A 164 0.77 -15.64 -29.53
CA ASN A 164 -0.13 -14.52 -29.79
C ASN A 164 -0.01 -13.45 -28.70
N LEU A 165 1.07 -12.67 -28.82
CA LEU A 165 1.40 -11.61 -27.88
C LEU A 165 0.32 -10.52 -27.81
N GLU A 166 -0.34 -10.20 -28.92
CA GLU A 166 -1.39 -9.18 -28.93
C GLU A 166 -2.57 -9.59 -28.01
N LEU A 167 -3.06 -10.83 -28.18
CA LEU A 167 -4.14 -11.35 -27.34
C LEU A 167 -3.68 -11.48 -25.87
N SER A 168 -2.43 -11.91 -25.64
CA SER A 168 -1.83 -11.97 -24.31
C SER A 168 -1.87 -10.61 -23.60
N CYS A 169 -1.43 -9.54 -24.28
CA CYS A 169 -1.46 -8.18 -23.79
C CYS A 169 -2.88 -7.67 -23.51
N TRP A 170 -3.83 -7.91 -24.42
CA TRP A 170 -5.22 -7.46 -24.21
C TRP A 170 -5.87 -8.15 -23.02
N ILE A 171 -5.68 -9.47 -22.87
CA ILE A 171 -6.24 -10.21 -21.73
C ILE A 171 -5.60 -9.75 -20.43
N THR A 172 -4.27 -9.72 -20.36
CA THR A 172 -3.56 -9.33 -19.14
C THR A 172 -3.83 -7.88 -18.75
N HIS A 173 -4.06 -6.98 -19.72
CA HIS A 173 -4.47 -5.61 -19.44
C HIS A 173 -5.89 -5.54 -18.86
N TRP A 174 -6.90 -5.97 -19.63
CA TRP A 174 -8.31 -5.75 -19.26
C TRP A 174 -8.74 -6.59 -18.07
N VAL A 175 -8.36 -7.87 -18.01
CA VAL A 175 -8.76 -8.75 -16.91
C VAL A 175 -8.14 -8.27 -15.60
N CYS A 176 -6.85 -7.95 -15.58
CA CYS A 176 -6.20 -7.44 -14.38
C CYS A 176 -6.76 -6.07 -13.98
N PHE A 177 -6.99 -5.16 -14.94
CA PHE A 177 -7.59 -3.86 -14.64
C PHE A 177 -8.98 -4.00 -14.01
N ILE A 178 -9.86 -4.81 -14.60
CA ILE A 178 -11.19 -5.08 -14.05
C ILE A 178 -11.09 -5.69 -12.65
N LEU A 179 -10.20 -6.66 -12.45
CA LEU A 179 -9.97 -7.25 -11.13
C LEU A 179 -9.50 -6.22 -10.11
N LEU A 180 -8.57 -5.33 -10.47
CA LEU A 180 -8.12 -4.26 -9.60
C LEU A 180 -9.26 -3.29 -9.25
N VAL A 181 -10.13 -2.93 -10.21
CA VAL A 181 -11.32 -2.10 -9.96
C VAL A 181 -12.30 -2.81 -9.03
N LEU A 182 -12.58 -4.10 -9.25
CA LEU A 182 -13.46 -4.90 -8.39
C LEU A 182 -12.91 -5.03 -6.97
N LEU A 183 -11.59 -5.15 -6.85
CA LEU A 183 -10.88 -5.16 -5.58
C LEU A 183 -10.70 -3.75 -5.00
N LYS A 184 -11.08 -2.67 -5.69
CA LYS A 184 -10.88 -1.28 -5.26
C LYS A 184 -9.40 -0.93 -5.01
N CYS A 185 -8.50 -1.43 -5.84
CA CYS A 185 -7.08 -1.11 -5.78
C CYS A 185 -6.50 -0.70 -7.14
N SER A 186 -7.35 -0.28 -8.09
CA SER A 186 -6.93 0.23 -9.40
C SER A 186 -5.97 1.42 -9.30
N ASN A 187 -6.09 2.19 -8.23
CA ASN A 187 -5.25 3.32 -7.88
C ASN A 187 -3.79 2.94 -7.55
N SER A 188 -3.51 1.65 -7.33
CA SER A 188 -2.14 1.14 -7.18
C SER A 188 -1.36 1.14 -8.49
N LEU A 189 -2.02 1.35 -9.64
CA LEU A 189 -1.36 1.43 -10.95
C LEU A 189 -0.57 2.73 -11.13
N LEU A 190 -0.94 3.80 -10.44
CA LEU A 190 -0.32 5.11 -10.57
C LEU A 190 0.61 5.40 -9.39
N VAL A 191 1.82 5.89 -9.70
CA VAL A 191 2.68 6.49 -8.68
C VAL A 191 2.03 7.80 -8.23
N ARG A 192 1.71 7.89 -6.94
CA ARG A 192 1.03 9.06 -6.37
C ARG A 192 2.03 10.09 -5.86
N GLY A 193 2.22 11.15 -6.64
CA GLY A 193 2.98 12.32 -6.20
C GLY A 193 4.43 12.01 -5.86
N VAL A 194 5.03 12.89 -5.05
CA VAL A 194 6.41 12.79 -4.59
C VAL A 194 6.43 12.76 -3.07
N PHE A 195 6.87 11.63 -2.52
CA PHE A 195 7.11 11.43 -1.09
C PHE A 195 8.53 11.87 -0.73
N ILE A 196 8.67 12.55 0.41
CA ILE A 196 9.94 13.04 0.91
C ILE A 196 10.46 12.10 1.99
N ASP A 197 11.66 11.56 1.80
CA ASP A 197 12.26 10.60 2.70
C ASP A 197 12.59 11.22 4.06
N GLY A 198 12.24 10.52 5.13
CA GLY A 198 12.48 10.96 6.49
C GLY A 198 11.55 12.07 6.98
N GLU A 199 10.49 12.39 6.24
CA GLU A 199 9.45 13.30 6.72
C GLU A 199 8.66 12.69 7.89
N GLU A 200 8.29 11.40 7.81
CA GLU A 200 7.54 10.78 8.89
C GLU A 200 8.39 10.61 10.14
N PRO A 201 7.81 10.81 11.33
CA PRO A 201 8.58 10.73 12.57
C PRO A 201 8.83 9.28 12.99
N GLY A 202 10.03 9.07 13.56
CA GLY A 202 10.50 7.78 14.05
C GLY A 202 10.61 6.74 12.93
N GLY A 203 10.27 5.49 13.25
CA GLY A 203 10.29 4.35 12.33
C GLY A 203 9.06 4.21 11.44
N ARG A 204 8.23 5.26 11.29
CA ARG A 204 7.13 5.26 10.32
C ARG A 204 7.61 5.30 8.87
N CYS A 205 8.81 5.82 8.61
CA CYS A 205 9.40 5.94 7.28
C CYS A 205 9.66 4.58 6.59
N VAL A 206 9.84 3.51 7.38
CA VAL A 206 10.07 2.13 6.87
C VAL A 206 8.82 1.26 6.90
N VAL A 207 7.65 1.83 7.21
CA VAL A 207 6.40 1.08 7.24
C VAL A 207 5.83 0.96 5.83
N PHE A 208 5.61 -0.28 5.38
CA PHE A 208 4.99 -0.55 4.09
C PHE A 208 3.53 -0.10 4.08
N PRO A 209 3.12 0.77 3.15
CA PRO A 209 1.73 1.22 3.02
C PRO A 209 0.89 0.14 2.33
N VAL A 210 0.72 -1.00 2.99
CA VAL A 210 -0.15 -2.10 2.54
C VAL A 210 -1.27 -2.26 3.58
N TYR A 211 -2.21 -1.33 3.53
CA TYR A 211 -3.31 -1.26 4.50
C TYR A 211 -4.62 -1.86 3.98
N TYR A 212 -4.63 -2.43 2.78
CA TYR A 212 -5.84 -2.85 2.07
C TYR A 212 -6.83 -3.66 2.94
N LEU A 213 -6.42 -4.82 3.43
CA LEU A 213 -7.27 -5.67 4.27
C LEU A 213 -7.67 -4.96 5.57
N ARG A 214 -6.72 -4.24 6.18
CA ARG A 214 -6.96 -3.51 7.42
C ARG A 214 -8.06 -2.45 7.26
N LEU A 215 -7.99 -1.65 6.19
CA LEU A 215 -8.97 -0.60 5.89
C LEU A 215 -10.35 -1.19 5.63
N ILE A 216 -10.44 -2.32 4.91
CA ILE A 216 -11.71 -3.00 4.67
C ILE A 216 -12.33 -3.47 5.99
N PHE A 217 -11.55 -4.14 6.85
CA PHE A 217 -12.05 -4.60 8.14
C PHE A 217 -12.44 -3.44 9.07
N GLU A 218 -11.68 -2.34 9.05
CA GLU A 218 -11.96 -1.14 9.84
C GLU A 218 -13.25 -0.44 9.38
N HIS A 219 -13.47 -0.35 8.07
CA HIS A 219 -14.71 0.20 7.50
C HIS A 219 -15.93 -0.65 7.87
N GLU A 220 -15.83 -1.97 7.71
CA GLU A 220 -16.91 -2.89 8.06
C GLU A 220 -17.22 -2.88 9.57
N LYS A 221 -16.19 -2.82 10.43
CA LYS A 221 -16.37 -2.66 11.87
C LYS A 221 -17.06 -1.33 12.20
N SER A 222 -16.65 -0.24 11.55
CA SER A 222 -17.22 1.10 11.76
C SER A 222 -18.68 1.17 11.33
N LYS A 223 -19.06 0.56 10.20
CA LYS A 223 -20.46 0.45 9.76
C LYS A 223 -21.33 -0.28 10.79
N LYS A 224 -20.84 -1.42 11.31
CA LYS A 224 -21.56 -2.19 12.35
C LYS A 224 -21.79 -1.36 13.60
N ILE A 225 -20.76 -0.65 14.08
CA ILE A 225 -20.87 0.21 15.27
C ILE A 225 -21.87 1.35 15.02
N LYS A 226 -21.79 2.04 13.88
CA LYS A 226 -22.75 3.11 13.53
C LYS A 226 -24.18 2.61 13.48
N LYS A 227 -24.42 1.43 12.91
CA LYS A 227 -25.75 0.80 12.88
C LYS A 227 -26.26 0.51 14.29
N ILE A 228 -25.44 -0.07 15.16
CA ILE A 228 -25.81 -0.33 16.57
C ILE A 228 -26.12 0.97 17.31
N GLN A 229 -25.31 2.01 17.13
CA GLN A 229 -25.55 3.33 17.73
C GLN A 229 -26.85 3.96 17.24
N GLN A 230 -27.15 3.84 15.94
CA GLN A 230 -28.38 4.36 15.35
C GLN A 230 -29.61 3.59 15.83
N ASP A 231 -29.53 2.26 15.92
CA ASP A 231 -30.60 1.42 16.47
C ASP A 231 -30.85 1.75 17.95
N PHE A 232 -29.79 1.98 18.74
CA PHE A 232 -29.90 2.40 20.13
C PHE A 232 -30.53 3.80 20.27
N ALA A 233 -30.08 4.77 19.45
CA ALA A 233 -30.65 6.11 19.44
C ALA A 233 -32.13 6.11 19.02
N ASN A 234 -32.52 5.27 18.05
CA ASN A 234 -33.91 5.11 17.63
C ASN A 234 -34.78 4.51 18.75
N LYS A 235 -34.25 3.52 19.50
CA LYS A 235 -34.94 2.96 20.67
C LYS A 235 -35.17 4.00 21.76
N LEU A 236 -34.15 4.81 22.07
CA LEU A 236 -34.27 5.90 23.05
C LEU A 236 -35.29 6.97 22.63
N LYS A 237 -35.33 7.31 21.34
CA LYS A 237 -36.35 8.24 20.81
C LYS A 237 -37.76 7.66 20.93
N LEU A 238 -37.97 6.40 20.55
CA LEU A 238 -39.26 5.72 20.70
C LEU A 238 -39.74 5.65 22.15
N GLU A 239 -38.83 5.49 23.10
CA GLU A 239 -39.14 5.50 24.53
C GLU A 239 -39.53 6.89 25.04
N ASN A 240 -38.82 7.94 24.61
CA ASN A 240 -39.13 9.32 24.97
C ASN A 240 -40.42 9.84 24.30
N ASP A 241 -40.67 9.48 23.05
CA ASP A 241 -41.86 9.93 22.29
C ASP A 241 -43.14 9.19 22.72
N ASN A 242 -43.02 8.07 23.45
CA ASN A 242 -44.17 7.31 23.95
C ASN A 242 -43.96 6.87 25.42
N PRO A 243 -44.24 7.74 26.41
CA PRO A 243 -44.02 7.45 27.84
C PRO A 243 -44.84 6.26 28.36
N LYS A 244 -45.92 5.84 27.66
CA LYS A 244 -46.64 4.60 27.97
C LYS A 244 -45.82 3.34 27.65
N LEU A 245 -44.93 3.39 26.65
CA LEU A 245 -44.06 2.26 26.27
C LEU A 245 -42.99 1.99 27.35
N SER A 246 -42.44 3.04 27.97
CA SER A 246 -41.53 2.93 29.12
C SER A 246 -42.18 2.19 30.30
N SER A 247 -43.46 2.48 30.57
CA SER A 247 -44.23 1.80 31.64
C SER A 247 -44.51 0.31 31.33
N VAL A 248 -44.75 -0.04 30.06
CA VAL A 248 -44.97 -1.43 29.63
C VAL A 248 -43.68 -2.23 29.70
N ILE A 249 -42.54 -1.67 29.28
CA ILE A 249 -41.23 -2.32 29.37
C ILE A 249 -40.81 -2.51 30.83
N SER A 250 -40.99 -1.49 31.68
CA SER A 250 -40.72 -1.58 33.12
C SER A 250 -41.59 -2.65 33.80
N ASN A 251 -42.88 -2.72 33.46
CA ASN A 251 -43.77 -3.77 33.96
C ASN A 251 -43.36 -5.16 33.45
N HIS A 252 -42.93 -5.30 32.19
CA HIS A 252 -42.48 -6.58 31.65
C HIS A 252 -41.19 -7.08 32.29
N ILE A 253 -40.25 -6.16 32.61
CA ILE A 253 -39.01 -6.47 33.34
C ILE A 253 -39.32 -6.88 34.78
N ALA A 254 -40.19 -6.13 35.47
CA ALA A 254 -40.63 -6.45 36.84
C ALA A 254 -41.35 -7.81 36.92
N ILE A 255 -42.21 -8.13 35.96
CA ILE A 255 -42.88 -9.44 35.87
C ILE A 255 -41.85 -10.56 35.58
N SER A 256 -40.85 -10.31 34.73
CA SER A 256 -39.82 -11.32 34.43
C SER A 256 -38.89 -11.60 35.63
N MET A 257 -38.57 -10.56 36.42
CA MET A 257 -37.78 -10.69 37.65
C MET A 257 -38.57 -11.46 38.73
N ASN A 258 -39.85 -11.12 38.95
CA ASN A 258 -40.72 -11.88 39.85
C ASN A 258 -40.91 -13.35 39.41
N SER A 259 -40.94 -13.64 38.11
CA SER A 259 -41.08 -15.02 37.62
C SER A 259 -39.84 -15.89 37.85
N LYS A 260 -38.64 -15.27 37.94
CA LYS A 260 -37.39 -15.98 38.26
C LYS A 260 -37.28 -16.26 39.75
N ASP A 261 -37.74 -15.34 40.61
CA ASP A 261 -37.79 -15.56 42.05
C ASP A 261 -38.82 -16.63 42.44
N LEU A 262 -39.93 -16.76 41.70
CA LEU A 262 -40.92 -17.83 41.90
C LEU A 262 -40.45 -19.23 41.45
N LYS A 263 -39.42 -19.33 40.60
CA LYS A 263 -38.84 -20.64 40.19
C LYS A 263 -37.62 -21.06 41.03
N GLY A 264 -37.15 -20.20 41.95
CA GLY A 264 -36.04 -20.50 42.87
C GLY A 264 -36.44 -21.16 44.19
N HIS A 265 -37.74 -21.42 44.42
CA HIS A 265 -38.27 -21.94 45.69
C HIS A 265 -39.11 -23.23 45.53
N GLY A 266 -38.84 -24.02 44.49
CA GLY A 266 -39.59 -25.23 44.18
C GLY A 266 -38.78 -26.53 44.10
N ASN A 267 -37.54 -26.58 44.59
CA ASN A 267 -36.78 -27.83 44.72
C ASN A 267 -36.13 -27.89 46.11
N ASN A 268 -36.94 -28.22 47.11
CA ASN A 268 -36.52 -28.80 48.38
C ASN A 268 -37.62 -29.77 48.81
N GLU A 269 -37.67 -30.91 48.11
CA GLU A 269 -38.04 -32.23 48.66
C GLU A 269 -37.13 -33.27 48.00
#